data_AF-A0A7C7W070-F1
#
_entry.id   AF-A0A7C7W070-F1
#
_cell.length_a   1.000
_cell.length_b   1.000
_cell.length_c   1.000
_cell.angle_alpha   90.00
_cell.angle_beta   90.00
_cell.angle_gamma   90.00
#
_symmetry.space_group_name_H-M   'P 1'
#
loop_
_entity.id
_entity.type
_entity.pdbx_description
1 polymer ?
#
loop_
_entity_poly.entity_id
_entity_poly.type
_entity_poly.pdbx_seq_one_letter_code
_entity_poly.pdbx_strand_id
1 'polypeptide(L)'
;MTEYKRNWVTGILARLLLLSTYSVTLIAIEYVAVAVESFPIPHADDVAIWEAERARFNGAWRKVRCKWASGGSYVMPRKMASKRTLEFPFETDRPMTLSVRPI
;
A
#
# COMPACT_ATOMS: atom_id res chain seq x y z
N MET A 1 -12.60 2.89 -56.30
CA MET A 1 -13.20 1.90 -55.36
C MET A 1 -12.20 1.34 -54.33
N THR A 2 -10.89 1.46 -54.56
CA THR A 2 -9.81 0.98 -53.68
C THR A 2 -9.50 1.90 -52.50
N GLU A 3 -9.68 3.22 -52.63
CA GLU A 3 -9.38 4.19 -51.56
C GLU A 3 -10.35 4.10 -50.36
N TYR A 4 -11.62 3.77 -50.61
CA TYR A 4 -12.63 3.66 -49.55
C TYR A 4 -12.34 2.50 -48.58
N LYS A 5 -11.79 1.39 -49.10
CA LYS A 5 -11.36 0.24 -48.27
C LYS A 5 -10.16 0.58 -47.41
N ARG A 6 -9.25 1.43 -47.88
CA ARG A 6 -8.02 1.81 -47.14
C ARG A 6 -8.34 2.65 -45.92
N ASN A 7 -9.30 3.58 -46.02
CA ASN A 7 -9.71 4.45 -44.92
C ASN A 7 -10.52 3.70 -43.84
N TRP A 8 -11.21 2.63 -44.21
CA TRP A 8 -11.98 1.82 -43.26
C TRP A 8 -11.06 0.95 -42.37
N VAL A 9 -10.03 0.35 -42.97
CA VAL A 9 -9.07 -0.50 -42.26
C VAL A 9 -8.22 0.32 -41.28
N THR A 10 -7.78 1.53 -41.65
CA THR A 10 -7.01 2.40 -40.76
C THR A 10 -7.82 2.88 -39.55
N GLY A 11 -9.12 3.17 -39.74
CA GLY A 11 -10.02 3.54 -38.65
C GLY A 11 -10.26 2.42 -37.65
N ILE A 12 -10.37 1.17 -38.11
CA ILE A 12 -10.53 0.00 -37.23
C ILE A 12 -9.25 -0.27 -36.44
N LEU A 13 -8.08 -0.23 -37.09
CA LEU A 13 -6.80 -0.42 -36.42
C LEU A 13 -6.54 0.65 -35.35
N ALA A 14 -6.87 1.92 -35.62
CA ALA A 14 -6.74 3.00 -34.64
C ALA A 14 -7.65 2.80 -33.42
N ARG A 15 -8.89 2.33 -33.61
CA ARG A 15 -9.83 2.02 -32.52
C ARG A 15 -9.36 0.83 -31.67
N LEU A 16 -8.83 -0.22 -32.30
CA LEU A 16 -8.29 -1.39 -31.59
C LEU A 16 -7.04 -1.03 -30.77
N LEU A 17 -6.15 -0.20 -31.31
CA LEU A 17 -4.99 0.31 -30.58
C LEU A 17 -5.41 1.13 -29.36
N LEU A 18 -6.37 2.04 -29.53
CA LEU A 18 -6.93 2.85 -28.43
C LEU A 18 -7.58 2.01 -27.32
N LEU A 19 -8.29 0.95 -27.69
CA LEU A 19 -8.89 0.02 -26.71
C LEU A 19 -7.80 -0.78 -25.98
N SER A 20 -6.78 -1.25 -26.69
CA SER A 20 -5.68 -2.01 -26.08
C SER A 20 -4.88 -1.17 -25.08
N THR A 21 -4.60 0.10 -25.38
CA THR A 21 -3.88 0.99 -24.45
C THR A 21 -4.71 1.30 -23.21
N TYR A 22 -6.03 1.45 -23.35
CA TYR A 22 -6.95 1.67 -22.23
C TYR A 22 -7.05 0.47 -21.28
N SER A 23 -6.99 -0.76 -21.82
CA SER A 23 -6.99 -1.98 -21.00
C SER A 23 -5.66 -2.16 -20.24
N VAL A 24 -4.53 -1.85 -20.86
CA VAL A 24 -3.21 -1.94 -20.20
C VAL A 24 -3.09 -0.92 -19.05
N THR A 25 -3.63 0.29 -19.21
CA THR A 25 -3.64 1.29 -18.13
C THR A 25 -4.56 0.90 -16.97
N LEU A 26 -5.72 0.28 -17.22
CA LEU A 26 -6.61 -0.20 -16.15
C LEU A 26 -5.96 -1.30 -15.30
N ILE A 27 -5.28 -2.26 -15.92
CA ILE A 27 -4.57 -3.35 -15.21
C ILE A 27 -3.39 -2.79 -14.40
N ALA A 28 -2.68 -1.79 -14.92
CA ALA A 28 -1.59 -1.14 -14.20
C ALA A 28 -2.07 -0.36 -12.96
N ILE A 29 -3.28 0.23 -13.01
CA ILE A 29 -3.87 0.96 -11.88
C ILE A 29 -4.31 0.01 -10.76
N GLU A 30 -4.82 -1.19 -11.09
CA GLU A 30 -5.15 -2.22 -10.09
C GLU A 30 -3.90 -2.81 -9.43
N TYR A 31 -2.78 -2.95 -10.14
CA TYR A 31 -1.53 -3.46 -9.55
C TYR A 31 -0.84 -2.48 -8.60
N VAL A 32 -1.16 -1.18 -8.67
CA VAL A 32 -0.71 -0.17 -7.71
C VAL A 32 -1.59 -0.17 -6.45
N ALA A 33 -2.56 -1.10 -6.33
CA ALA A 33 -3.18 -1.45 -5.05
C ALA A 33 -2.13 -2.08 -4.12
N VAL A 34 -1.31 -1.20 -3.55
CA VAL A 34 -0.72 -1.24 -2.22
C VAL A 34 -0.57 -2.66 -1.70
N ALA A 35 0.58 -3.28 -1.98
CA ALA A 35 1.04 -4.39 -1.16
C ALA A 35 1.15 -3.88 0.27
N VAL A 36 0.11 -4.16 1.06
CA VAL A 36 0.07 -3.83 2.47
C VAL A 36 1.06 -4.78 3.11
N GLU A 37 2.19 -4.23 3.57
CA GLU A 37 3.15 -5.03 4.31
C GLU A 37 2.48 -5.50 5.60
N SER A 38 2.21 -6.81 5.68
CA SER A 38 1.65 -7.44 6.87
C SER A 38 2.73 -7.56 7.93
N PHE A 39 2.39 -7.25 9.18
CA PHE A 39 3.31 -7.35 10.28
C PHE A 39 3.48 -8.82 10.71
N PRO A 40 4.71 -9.25 11.02
CA PRO A 40 4.96 -10.63 11.43
C PRO A 40 4.26 -10.92 12.76
N ILE A 41 3.63 -12.07 12.85
CA ILE A 41 2.98 -12.54 14.07
C ILE A 41 4.01 -13.34 14.87
N PRO A 42 4.20 -13.03 16.16
CA PRO A 42 5.09 -13.82 17.00
C PRO A 42 4.54 -15.23 17.21
N HIS A 43 5.44 -16.22 17.23
CA HIS A 43 5.13 -17.56 17.73
C HIS A 43 5.06 -17.56 19.26
N ALA A 44 4.56 -18.63 19.88
CA ALA A 44 4.23 -18.68 21.31
C ALA A 44 5.41 -18.30 22.25
N ASP A 45 6.64 -18.57 21.82
CA ASP A 45 7.86 -18.32 22.58
C ASP A 45 8.73 -17.20 21.99
N ASP A 46 8.19 -16.41 21.06
CA ASP A 46 8.93 -15.37 20.33
C ASP A 46 8.36 -13.96 20.56
N VAL A 47 9.20 -12.95 20.36
CA VAL A 47 8.84 -11.54 20.47
C VAL A 47 8.99 -10.87 19.11
N ALA A 48 7.88 -10.40 18.56
CA ALA A 48 7.88 -9.58 17.35
C ALA A 48 7.98 -8.09 17.71
N ILE A 49 8.86 -7.36 17.03
CA ILE A 49 8.98 -5.90 17.14
C ILE A 49 8.25 -5.27 15.96
N TRP A 50 7.26 -4.43 16.26
CA TRP A 50 6.50 -3.68 15.25
C TRP A 50 6.89 -2.21 15.27
N GLU A 51 7.68 -1.83 14.27
CA GLU A 51 8.21 -0.48 14.16
C GLU A 51 7.10 0.52 13.79
N ALA A 52 6.93 1.54 14.62
CA ALA A 52 5.83 2.50 14.50
C ALA A 52 5.84 3.25 13.15
N GLU A 53 7.01 3.44 12.55
CA GLU A 53 7.16 4.11 11.26
C GLU A 53 6.76 3.26 10.06
N ARG A 54 6.56 1.96 10.25
CA ARG A 54 6.04 1.03 9.23
C ARG A 54 4.53 0.87 9.31
N ALA A 55 3.90 1.32 10.40
CA ALA A 55 2.46 1.25 10.58
C ALA A 55 1.72 2.08 9.53
N ARG A 56 0.46 1.75 9.27
CA ARG A 56 -0.42 2.64 8.50
C ARG A 56 -0.79 3.84 9.37
N PHE A 57 -0.62 5.03 8.80
CA PHE A 57 -0.89 6.29 9.49
C PHE A 57 -2.31 6.75 9.18
N ASN A 58 -3.15 6.79 10.21
CA ASN A 58 -4.45 7.43 10.10
C ASN A 58 -4.41 8.75 10.87
N GLY A 59 -4.61 9.85 10.15
CA GLY A 59 -4.43 11.22 10.63
C GLY A 59 -3.04 11.80 10.39
N ALA A 60 -2.79 12.97 10.97
CA ALA A 60 -1.58 13.76 10.69
C ALA A 60 -0.36 13.32 11.50
N TRP A 61 0.42 12.40 10.95
CA TRP A 61 1.70 11.93 11.49
C TRP A 61 2.89 12.47 10.68
N ARG A 62 4.07 12.50 11.30
CA ARG A 62 5.36 12.79 10.68
C ARG A 62 6.37 11.75 11.16
N LYS A 63 7.02 11.10 10.21
CA LYS A 63 8.21 10.27 10.46
C LYS A 63 9.42 11.18 10.67
N VAL A 64 10.20 10.94 11.72
CA VAL A 64 11.41 11.69 12.05
C VAL A 64 12.58 10.72 12.12
N ARG A 65 13.60 10.93 11.29
CA ARG A 65 14.79 10.10 11.27
C ARG A 65 15.56 10.26 12.58
N CYS A 66 15.88 9.16 13.23
CA CYS A 66 16.63 9.15 14.49
C CYS A 66 17.51 7.91 14.53
N LYS A 67 18.82 8.10 14.63
CA LYS A 67 19.80 6.99 14.68
C LYS A 67 19.67 6.09 15.90
N TRP A 68 18.94 6.54 16.92
CA TRP A 68 18.73 5.81 18.17
C TRP A 68 17.41 5.03 18.18
N ALA A 69 16.53 5.24 17.20
CA ALA A 69 15.34 4.42 17.03
C ALA A 69 15.73 3.08 16.38
N SER A 70 15.13 1.97 16.83
CA SER A 70 15.42 0.62 16.33
C SER A 70 15.22 0.50 14.81
N GLY A 71 14.12 1.03 14.28
CA GLY A 71 13.85 1.12 12.84
C GLY A 71 14.47 2.34 12.13
N GLY A 72 15.31 3.12 12.84
CA GLY A 72 16.00 4.31 12.30
C GLY A 72 15.11 5.56 12.16
N SER A 73 13.84 5.47 12.53
CA SER A 73 12.92 6.61 12.64
C SER A 73 11.91 6.41 13.76
N TYR A 74 11.29 7.50 14.22
CA TYR A 74 10.12 7.46 15.09
C TYR A 74 9.00 8.32 14.49
N VAL A 75 7.78 8.18 15.02
CA VAL A 75 6.61 8.93 14.52
C VAL A 75 6.15 9.96 15.54
N MET A 76 5.80 11.15 15.05
CA MET A 76 5.26 12.24 15.86
C MET A 76 3.99 12.79 15.21
N PRO A 77 2.99 13.22 15.99
CA PRO A 77 1.86 13.93 15.44
C PRO A 77 2.25 15.34 14.94
N ARG A 78 1.67 15.81 13.82
CA ARG A 78 1.97 17.15 13.25
C ARG A 78 1.13 18.30 13.81
N LYS A 79 -0.07 18.05 14.34
CA LYS A 79 -1.02 19.06 14.86
C LYS A 79 -1.88 18.45 15.96
N MET A 80 -2.57 19.27 16.76
CA MET A 80 -3.65 18.84 17.67
C MET A 80 -4.93 18.40 16.90
N ALA A 81 -4.82 17.44 15.98
CA ALA A 81 -5.98 16.77 15.40
C ALA A 81 -6.57 15.76 16.40
N SER A 82 -7.90 15.69 16.50
CA SER A 82 -8.61 14.96 17.56
C SER A 82 -8.59 13.44 17.44
N LYS A 83 -8.15 12.87 16.32
CA LYS A 83 -7.97 11.42 16.15
C LYS A 83 -6.73 11.12 15.34
N ARG A 84 -5.86 10.26 15.89
CA ARG A 84 -4.66 9.75 15.25
C ARG A 84 -4.46 8.32 15.70
N THR A 85 -4.39 7.39 14.75
CA THR A 85 -4.12 5.99 15.03
C THR A 85 -2.97 5.52 14.16
N LEU A 86 -2.23 4.55 14.71
CA LEU A 86 -1.27 3.74 13.98
C LEU A 86 -1.90 2.36 13.87
N GLU A 87 -2.05 1.86 12.65
CA GLU A 87 -2.63 0.55 12.40
C GLU A 87 -1.53 -0.41 11.97
N PHE A 88 -1.44 -1.55 12.65
CA PHE A 88 -0.47 -2.61 12.41
C PHE A 88 -1.25 -3.82 11.87
N PRO A 89 -1.46 -3.93 10.55
CA PRO A 89 -2.22 -5.04 9.97
C PRO A 89 -1.46 -6.35 10.12
N PHE A 90 -2.13 -7.38 10.62
CA PHE A 90 -1.65 -8.77 10.67
C PHE A 90 -2.84 -9.72 10.51
N GLU A 91 -2.61 -10.95 10.07
CA GLU A 91 -3.64 -11.98 9.86
C GLU A 91 -3.21 -13.32 10.45
N THR A 92 -4.07 -13.93 11.27
CA THR A 92 -3.85 -15.24 11.90
C THR A 92 -4.93 -16.23 11.46
N ASP A 93 -4.54 -17.49 11.27
CA ASP A 93 -5.44 -18.60 10.94
C ASP A 93 -6.17 -19.16 12.16
N ARG A 94 -5.70 -18.82 13.36
CA ARG A 94 -6.23 -19.31 14.64
C ARG A 94 -6.38 -18.19 15.68
N PRO A 95 -7.34 -18.32 16.61
CA PRO A 95 -7.43 -17.44 17.76
C PRO A 95 -6.11 -17.43 18.55
N MET A 96 -5.64 -16.24 18.93
CA MET A 96 -4.45 -16.08 19.76
C MET A 96 -4.61 -14.91 20.72
N THR A 97 -3.87 -14.97 21.83
CA THR A 97 -3.77 -13.87 22.79
C THR A 97 -2.46 -13.13 22.54
N LEU A 98 -2.53 -11.82 22.33
CA LEU A 98 -1.36 -10.96 22.16
C LEU A 98 -1.15 -10.09 23.40
N SER A 99 0.10 -9.96 23.84
CA SER A 99 0.50 -8.94 24.81
C SER A 99 1.22 -7.82 24.07
N VAL A 100 0.58 -6.65 24.00
CA VAL A 100 1.14 -5.47 23.34
C VAL A 100 1.75 -4.56 24.38
N ARG A 101 3.03 -4.19 24.20
CA ARG A 101 3.76 -3.30 25.10
C ARG A 101 4.42 -2.18 24.30
N PRO A 102 4.26 -0.90 24.69
CA PRO A 102 5.08 0.17 24.15
C PRO A 102 6.52 -0.03 24.65
N ILE A 103 7.47 0.15 23.73
CA ILE A 103 8.93 0.09 23.97
C ILE A 103 9.54 1.46 23.74
#